data_AF-A0A8T4EQ54-F1
#
_entry.id   AF-A0A8T4EQ54-F1
#
_cell.length_a   1.000
_cell.length_b   1.000
_cell.length_c   1.000
_cell.angle_alpha   90.00
_cell.angle_beta   90.00
_cell.angle_gamma   90.00
#
_symmetry.space_group_name_H-M   'P 1'
#
loop_
_entity.id
_entity.type
_entity.pdbx_description
1 polymer ?
#
loop_
_entity_poly.entity_id
_entity_poly.type
_entity_poly.pdbx_seq_one_letter_code
_entity_poly.pdbx_strand_id
1 'polypeptide(L)'
;MLIRRISAILLSGALGGSLLLAGGPAGATSGQAAATKPLHLRGGLTLHIPVKWNVYLTAKDWTQVVTGKCDYSGRYFGPPCRSFWILGPKALKAGTEGFAYTPAHAFYPANDVEPCPTSRKLYQHIDNAATKGLRPVGKGHKAYYRDYVARCTTAGGETKTYFSQREWYLPKTKILVVDQWATDNLDVILKHATWS
;
A
#
# COMPACT_ATOMS: atom_id res chain seq x y z
N MET A 1 2.46 -30.67 -59.30
CA MET A 1 2.48 -30.75 -60.78
C MET A 1 1.61 -29.61 -61.30
N LEU A 2 2.25 -28.53 -61.75
CA LEU A 2 2.11 -27.95 -63.11
C LEU A 2 0.85 -27.05 -63.28
N ILE A 3 0.88 -25.81 -63.79
CA ILE A 3 1.92 -24.90 -64.25
C ILE A 3 1.20 -23.60 -64.74
N ARG A 4 1.79 -22.40 -64.51
CA ARG A 4 1.81 -21.21 -65.41
C ARG A 4 0.48 -20.46 -65.69
N ARG A 5 0.40 -19.14 -65.95
CA ARG A 5 1.32 -18.03 -66.27
C ARG A 5 0.44 -16.74 -66.36
N ILE A 6 0.90 -15.59 -65.83
CA ILE A 6 1.41 -14.39 -66.55
C ILE A 6 0.40 -13.25 -66.83
N SER A 7 0.91 -12.04 -66.55
CA SER A 7 0.73 -10.75 -67.22
C SER A 7 0.03 -9.63 -66.46
N ALA A 8 0.85 -8.63 -66.14
CA ALA A 8 0.56 -7.22 -65.85
C ALA A 8 -0.14 -6.53 -67.06
N ILE A 9 -0.65 -5.29 -67.00
CA ILE A 9 0.09 -4.02 -66.87
C ILE A 9 -0.93 -2.84 -66.93
N LEU A 10 -0.66 -1.76 -66.16
CA LEU A 10 -0.92 -0.31 -66.41
C LEU A 10 -2.39 0.24 -66.44
N LEU A 11 -2.74 1.51 -66.15
CA LEU A 11 -2.05 2.81 -65.96
C LEU A 11 -3.05 3.83 -65.33
N SER A 12 -2.52 4.83 -64.60
CA SER A 12 -3.07 6.21 -64.38
C SER A 12 -4.37 6.37 -63.58
N GLY A 13 -4.54 7.27 -62.60
CA GLY A 13 -3.80 8.44 -62.15
C GLY A 13 -4.84 9.48 -61.67
N ALA A 14 -4.68 10.08 -60.49
CA ALA A 14 -5.36 11.34 -60.11
C ALA A 14 -4.78 11.90 -58.80
N LEU A 15 -4.52 13.21 -58.84
CA LEU A 15 -4.01 14.09 -57.79
C LEU A 15 -5.00 14.27 -56.64
N GLY A 16 -4.52 14.41 -55.40
CA GLY A 16 -5.38 14.83 -54.29
C GLY A 16 -4.71 14.92 -52.92
N GLY A 17 -4.17 16.09 -52.59
CA GLY A 17 -4.12 16.66 -51.24
C GLY A 17 -3.37 15.90 -50.13
N SER A 18 -2.07 16.16 -49.99
CA SER A 18 -1.35 15.86 -48.73
C SER A 18 -1.80 16.83 -47.63
N LEU A 19 -2.71 16.39 -46.76
CA LEU A 19 -3.00 17.05 -45.49
C LEU A 19 -1.77 16.90 -44.57
N LEU A 20 -1.06 18.01 -44.35
CA LEU A 20 -0.08 18.14 -43.28
C LEU A 20 -0.81 18.09 -41.92
N LEU A 21 -0.91 16.91 -41.33
CA LEU A 21 -1.24 16.80 -39.91
C LEU A 21 -0.01 17.21 -39.10
N ALA A 22 -0.03 18.46 -38.62
CA ALA A 22 0.89 18.93 -37.60
C ALA A 22 0.67 18.10 -36.32
N GLY A 23 1.50 17.06 -36.13
CA GLY A 23 1.64 16.36 -34.87
C GLY A 23 2.26 17.29 -33.84
N GLY A 24 1.43 18.04 -33.11
CA GLY A 24 1.86 18.78 -31.94
C GLY A 24 2.44 17.80 -30.91
N PRO A 25 3.53 18.16 -30.20
CA PRO A 25 4.07 17.31 -29.16
C PRO A 25 3.01 17.15 -28.08
N ALA A 26 2.53 15.91 -27.89
CA ALA A 26 1.80 15.53 -26.70
C ALA A 26 2.70 15.85 -25.51
N GLY A 27 2.36 16.92 -24.79
CA GLY A 27 3.04 17.32 -23.57
C GLY A 27 2.97 16.15 -22.60
N ALA A 28 4.09 15.44 -22.44
CA ALA A 28 4.30 14.58 -21.31
C ALA A 28 4.22 15.49 -20.08
N THR A 29 3.08 15.47 -19.40
CA THR A 29 2.98 15.99 -18.05
C THR A 29 3.89 15.12 -17.21
N SER A 30 5.14 15.55 -17.08
CA SER A 30 6.04 15.07 -16.04
C SER A 30 5.36 15.38 -14.72
N GLY A 31 4.62 14.41 -14.19
CA GLY A 31 4.06 14.49 -12.86
C GLY A 31 5.20 14.84 -11.92
N GLN A 32 5.17 16.05 -11.38
CA GLN A 32 6.19 16.55 -10.46
C GLN A 32 6.36 15.48 -9.37
N ALA A 33 7.53 14.83 -9.33
CA ALA A 33 7.82 13.86 -8.29
C ALA A 33 7.65 14.58 -6.94
N ALA A 34 6.73 14.09 -6.12
CA ALA A 34 6.48 14.70 -4.82
C ALA A 34 7.79 14.69 -4.02
N ALA A 35 8.14 15.83 -3.42
CA ALA A 35 9.31 15.89 -2.55
C ALA A 35 9.20 14.85 -1.44
N THR A 36 10.28 14.10 -1.21
CA THR A 36 10.35 13.04 -0.20
C THR A 36 11.41 13.36 0.85
N LYS A 37 11.27 12.73 2.02
CA LYS A 37 12.25 12.74 3.11
C LYS A 37 12.55 11.31 3.56
N PRO A 38 13.78 11.02 4.04
CA PRO A 38 14.10 9.71 4.57
C PRO A 38 13.44 9.48 5.93
N LEU A 39 12.89 8.28 6.11
CA LEU A 39 12.48 7.72 7.39
C LEU A 39 13.35 6.48 7.65
N HIS A 40 14.34 6.65 8.52
CA HIS A 40 15.23 5.58 8.91
C HIS A 40 14.57 4.66 9.93
N LEU A 41 14.64 3.36 9.67
CA LEU A 41 14.08 2.30 10.48
C LEU A 41 15.18 1.33 10.90
N ARG A 42 14.84 0.44 11.81
CA ARG A 42 15.79 -0.57 12.32
C ARG A 42 16.29 -1.49 11.21
N GLY A 43 17.48 -2.06 11.41
CA GLY A 43 18.07 -3.03 10.49
C GLY A 43 18.40 -2.46 9.11
N GLY A 44 18.70 -1.16 9.03
CA GLY A 44 19.17 -0.49 7.81
C GLY A 44 18.08 -0.07 6.84
N LEU A 45 16.81 -0.41 7.09
CA LEU A 45 15.71 -0.03 6.19
C LEU A 45 15.46 1.48 6.23
N THR A 46 15.40 2.11 5.06
CA THR A 46 15.00 3.52 4.92
C THR A 46 13.85 3.64 3.92
N LEU A 47 12.76 4.28 4.36
CA LEU A 47 11.63 4.64 3.49
C LEU A 47 11.78 6.09 3.03
N HIS A 48 11.47 6.36 1.75
CA HIS A 48 11.42 7.71 1.22
C HIS A 48 9.96 8.15 1.14
N ILE A 49 9.49 8.82 2.20
CA ILE A 49 8.08 9.20 2.35
C ILE A 49 7.87 10.66 1.91
N PRO A 50 6.69 11.04 1.39
CA PRO A 50 6.38 12.43 1.08
C PRO A 50 6.64 13.38 2.26
N VAL A 51 7.24 14.54 1.99
CA VAL A 51 7.58 15.54 3.02
C VAL A 51 6.37 15.98 3.85
N LYS A 52 5.19 16.00 3.23
CA LYS A 52 3.90 16.36 3.83
C LYS A 52 3.35 15.33 4.82
N TRP A 53 3.90 14.13 4.87
CA TRP A 53 3.47 13.10 5.83
C TRP A 53 4.13 13.35 7.18
N ASN A 54 3.37 13.14 8.26
CA ASN A 54 3.85 13.31 9.63
C ASN A 54 4.22 11.96 10.21
N VAL A 55 5.36 11.90 10.90
CA VAL A 55 5.84 10.67 11.56
C VAL A 55 5.78 10.89 13.06
N TYR A 56 5.06 10.02 13.75
CA TYR A 56 4.91 10.06 15.20
C TYR A 56 5.48 8.79 15.82
N LEU A 57 6.38 8.96 16.79
CA LEU A 57 6.87 7.89 17.64
C LEU A 57 5.95 7.79 18.86
N THR A 58 4.97 6.89 18.81
CA THR A 58 3.89 6.86 19.81
C THR A 58 4.31 6.11 21.07
N ALA A 59 5.18 5.11 20.90
CA ALA A 59 5.84 4.36 21.96
C ALA A 59 7.08 3.66 21.37
N LYS A 60 7.88 3.01 22.22
CA LYS A 60 9.02 2.21 21.75
C LYS A 60 8.55 1.12 20.80
N ASP A 61 9.13 1.11 19.59
CA ASP A 61 8.76 0.21 18.47
C ASP A 61 7.34 0.44 17.90
N TRP A 62 6.72 1.58 18.19
CA TRP A 62 5.45 2.00 17.58
C TRP A 62 5.66 3.33 16.85
N THR A 63 5.61 3.28 15.53
CA THR A 63 5.68 4.47 14.68
C THR A 63 4.40 4.56 13.85
N GLN A 64 3.72 5.71 13.90
CA GLN A 64 2.57 6.00 13.05
C GLN A 64 2.98 7.02 11.98
N VAL A 65 2.71 6.72 10.72
CA VAL A 65 2.91 7.65 9.61
C VAL A 65 1.56 8.13 9.14
N VAL A 66 1.24 9.39 9.42
CA VAL A 66 -0.03 10.05 9.09
C VAL A 66 0.09 10.74 7.74
N THR A 67 -0.84 10.42 6.84
CA THR A 67 -0.75 10.78 5.42
C THR A 67 -1.71 11.89 4.98
N GLY A 68 -2.58 12.35 5.89
CA GLY A 68 -3.54 13.43 5.67
C GLY A 68 -3.84 14.22 6.94
N LYS A 69 -4.91 15.04 6.91
CA LYS A 69 -5.40 15.74 8.11
C LYS A 69 -5.95 14.70 9.11
N CYS A 70 -5.59 14.87 10.38
CA CYS A 70 -5.91 13.91 11.44
C CYS A 70 -5.85 14.62 12.80
N ASP A 71 -6.87 14.41 13.63
CA ASP A 71 -6.83 14.75 15.06
C ASP A 71 -6.12 13.62 15.80
N TYR A 72 -4.79 13.66 15.73
CA TYR A 72 -3.91 12.60 16.21
C TYR A 72 -4.07 12.35 17.71
N SER A 73 -4.32 11.09 18.08
CA SER A 73 -4.46 10.64 19.47
C SER A 73 -3.32 9.76 19.98
N GLY A 74 -2.42 9.32 19.09
CA GLY A 74 -1.36 8.36 19.39
C GLY A 74 -1.79 6.92 19.67
N ARG A 75 -3.09 6.61 19.59
CA ARG A 75 -3.64 5.28 19.82
C ARG A 75 -3.77 4.50 18.51
N TYR A 76 -3.52 3.19 18.55
CA TYR A 76 -3.70 2.29 17.40
C TYR A 76 -5.15 2.30 16.90
N PHE A 77 -6.11 2.08 17.81
CA PHE A 77 -7.55 2.18 17.56
C PHE A 77 -8.09 3.60 17.79
N GLY A 78 -7.30 4.61 17.39
CA GLY A 78 -7.64 6.03 17.54
C GLY A 78 -8.76 6.51 16.59
N PRO A 79 -9.15 7.78 16.67
CA PRO A 79 -10.12 8.36 15.73
C PRO A 79 -9.63 8.24 14.27
N PRO A 80 -10.55 8.33 13.28
CA PRO A 80 -10.24 8.20 11.86
C PRO A 80 -9.06 9.05 11.41
N CYS A 81 -7.90 8.41 11.27
CA CYS A 81 -6.65 9.03 10.88
C CYS A 81 -6.00 8.21 9.78
N ARG A 82 -6.08 8.71 8.54
CA ARG A 82 -5.41 8.10 7.39
C ARG A 82 -3.92 7.99 7.67
N SER A 83 -3.49 6.76 7.90
CA SER A 83 -2.15 6.46 8.38
C SER A 83 -1.81 4.99 8.15
N PHE A 84 -0.55 4.66 8.33
CA PHE A 84 -0.11 3.28 8.52
C PHE A 84 0.85 3.21 9.70
N TRP A 85 0.97 2.02 10.26
CA TRP A 85 1.83 1.73 11.39
C TRP A 85 3.09 1.03 10.91
N ILE A 86 4.21 1.35 11.55
CA ILE A 86 5.48 0.64 11.44
C ILE A 86 5.84 0.16 12.84
N LEU A 87 5.92 -1.15 12.99
CA LEU A 87 5.97 -1.83 14.27
C LEU A 87 7.26 -2.64 14.38
N GLY A 88 7.95 -2.49 15.50
CA GLY A 88 9.17 -3.22 15.84
C GLY A 88 8.95 -4.30 16.91
N PRO A 89 10.03 -4.90 17.45
CA PRO A 89 9.96 -6.07 18.32
C PRO A 89 9.08 -5.91 19.55
N LYS A 90 9.12 -4.75 20.22
CA LYS A 90 8.34 -4.53 21.43
C LYS A 90 6.84 -4.45 21.12
N ALA A 91 6.45 -3.84 20.00
CA ALA A 91 5.06 -3.86 19.53
C ALA A 91 4.61 -5.27 19.16
N LEU A 92 5.47 -6.02 18.46
CA LEU A 92 5.16 -7.38 17.99
C LEU A 92 5.02 -8.42 19.11
N LYS A 93 5.34 -8.09 20.37
CA LYS A 93 5.04 -8.97 21.51
C LYS A 93 3.57 -8.98 21.89
N ALA A 94 2.82 -7.95 21.55
CA ALA A 94 1.40 -7.78 21.85
C ALA A 94 0.64 -7.48 20.56
N GLY A 95 0.80 -8.35 19.56
CA GLY A 95 0.38 -8.08 18.19
C GLY A 95 -0.81 -8.89 17.69
N THR A 96 -1.14 -10.04 18.27
CA THR A 96 -2.36 -10.80 17.89
C THR A 96 -3.11 -11.13 19.16
N GLU A 97 -4.12 -10.35 19.47
CA GLU A 97 -4.94 -10.47 20.67
C GLU A 97 -4.12 -10.47 21.97
N GLY A 98 -3.08 -9.64 22.00
CA GLY A 98 -2.14 -9.55 23.12
C GLY A 98 -1.00 -10.57 23.10
N PHE A 99 -1.01 -11.53 22.18
CA PHE A 99 0.08 -12.49 21.97
C PHE A 99 1.11 -11.98 20.97
N ALA A 100 2.26 -12.68 20.90
CA ALA A 100 3.29 -12.39 19.92
C ALA A 100 2.75 -12.53 18.49
N TYR A 101 3.01 -11.53 17.66
CA TYR A 101 2.58 -11.52 16.26
C TYR A 101 3.24 -12.64 15.46
N THR A 102 2.43 -13.31 14.65
CA THR A 102 2.89 -14.20 13.59
C THR A 102 2.14 -13.86 12.30
N PRO A 103 2.72 -14.04 11.10
CA PRO A 103 2.04 -13.75 9.83
C PRO A 103 0.93 -14.77 9.48
N ALA A 104 0.53 -15.62 10.43
CA ALA A 104 -0.63 -16.50 10.34
C ALA A 104 -1.95 -15.77 10.64
N HIS A 105 -1.89 -14.72 11.46
CA HIS A 105 -3.04 -13.91 11.88
C HIS A 105 -2.75 -12.43 11.65
N ALA A 106 -3.80 -11.64 11.53
CA ALA A 106 -3.67 -10.19 11.42
C ALA A 106 -3.06 -9.59 12.69
N PHE A 107 -2.39 -8.46 12.54
CA PHE A 107 -1.98 -7.64 13.66
C PHE A 107 -3.21 -6.94 14.25
N TYR A 108 -3.56 -7.33 15.45
CA TYR A 108 -4.69 -6.84 16.21
C TYR A 108 -4.29 -6.80 17.69
N PRO A 109 -3.77 -5.67 18.19
CA PRO A 109 -3.18 -5.58 19.53
C PRO A 109 -4.23 -5.36 20.64
N ALA A 110 -5.39 -6.00 20.55
CA ALA A 110 -6.48 -5.91 21.52
C ALA A 110 -7.14 -7.29 21.72
N ASN A 111 -7.65 -7.55 22.92
CA ASN A 111 -8.35 -8.78 23.28
C ASN A 111 -9.89 -8.66 23.24
N ASP A 112 -10.39 -7.47 22.93
CA ASP A 112 -11.80 -7.14 22.77
C ASP A 112 -12.08 -6.58 21.37
N VAL A 113 -13.36 -6.32 21.09
CA VAL A 113 -13.79 -5.80 19.79
C VAL A 113 -13.59 -4.29 19.74
N GLU A 114 -12.65 -3.87 18.91
CA GLU A 114 -12.25 -2.48 18.75
C GLU A 114 -13.08 -1.72 17.69
N PRO A 115 -13.14 -0.38 17.78
CA PRO A 115 -13.81 0.44 16.79
C PRO A 115 -13.19 0.31 15.40
N CYS A 116 -13.99 0.54 14.37
CA CYS A 116 -13.50 0.56 12.99
C CYS A 116 -12.59 1.75 12.70
N PRO A 117 -11.55 1.56 11.86
CA PRO A 117 -10.64 2.66 11.49
C PRO A 117 -11.40 3.87 10.92
N THR A 118 -12.40 3.63 10.09
CA THR A 118 -13.18 4.67 9.40
C THR A 118 -14.34 5.24 10.22
N SER A 119 -14.76 4.58 11.30
CA SER A 119 -15.92 4.99 12.10
C SER A 119 -15.88 4.45 13.52
N ARG A 120 -15.88 5.36 14.50
CA ARG A 120 -15.93 5.02 15.93
C ARG A 120 -17.27 4.43 16.40
N LYS A 121 -18.29 4.43 15.54
CA LYS A 121 -19.63 3.88 15.83
C LYS A 121 -19.78 2.43 15.36
N LEU A 122 -18.81 1.93 14.62
CA LEU A 122 -18.80 0.58 14.08
C LEU A 122 -17.66 -0.21 14.71
N TYR A 123 -17.77 -1.53 14.67
CA TYR A 123 -16.83 -2.46 15.25
C TYR A 123 -16.09 -3.21 14.15
N GLN A 124 -14.78 -3.39 14.30
CA GLN A 124 -14.00 -4.09 13.29
C GLN A 124 -13.93 -5.59 13.57
N HIS A 125 -14.05 -6.37 12.50
CA HIS A 125 -13.81 -7.81 12.49
C HIS A 125 -12.86 -8.11 11.34
N ILE A 126 -11.66 -8.61 11.65
CA ILE A 126 -10.67 -8.96 10.63
C ILE A 126 -10.79 -10.44 10.35
N ASP A 127 -11.16 -10.79 9.11
CA ASP A 127 -11.28 -12.18 8.69
C ASP A 127 -9.90 -12.73 8.27
N ASN A 128 -9.85 -13.97 7.76
CA ASN A 128 -8.61 -14.56 7.26
C ASN A 128 -8.02 -13.76 6.08
N ALA A 129 -6.69 -13.82 5.93
CA ALA A 129 -6.02 -13.17 4.80
C ALA A 129 -6.55 -13.70 3.47
N ALA A 130 -7.17 -12.81 2.69
CA ALA A 130 -7.66 -13.09 1.34
C ALA A 130 -6.50 -13.19 0.34
N THR A 131 -5.44 -12.40 0.54
CA THR A 131 -4.21 -12.49 -0.27
C THR A 131 -3.00 -12.80 0.60
N LYS A 132 -2.14 -13.69 0.10
CA LYS A 132 -0.89 -14.10 0.74
C LYS A 132 0.23 -14.10 -0.31
N GLY A 133 1.41 -13.62 0.04
CA GLY A 133 2.56 -13.70 -0.88
C GLY A 133 3.83 -13.06 -0.33
N LEU A 134 4.76 -12.80 -1.25
CA LEU A 134 5.95 -12.00 -0.99
C LEU A 134 5.87 -10.70 -1.78
N ARG A 135 6.10 -9.57 -1.14
CA ARG A 135 6.17 -8.26 -1.80
C ARG A 135 7.55 -7.63 -1.63
N PRO A 136 8.10 -6.97 -2.66
CA PRO A 136 9.39 -6.30 -2.56
C PRO A 136 9.34 -5.19 -1.51
N VAL A 137 10.40 -5.07 -0.72
CA VAL A 137 10.63 -3.93 0.18
C VAL A 137 12.06 -3.46 -0.02
N GLY A 138 12.30 -2.71 -1.09
CA GLY A 138 13.64 -2.38 -1.57
C GLY A 138 14.33 -3.50 -2.35
N LYS A 139 15.46 -3.16 -2.98
CA LYS A 139 16.23 -4.09 -3.81
C LYS A 139 16.73 -5.28 -2.99
N GLY A 140 16.49 -6.49 -3.49
CA GLY A 140 16.96 -7.74 -2.85
C GLY A 140 16.20 -8.17 -1.60
N HIS A 141 15.20 -7.40 -1.16
CA HIS A 141 14.47 -7.65 0.09
C HIS A 141 12.98 -7.85 -0.18
N LYS A 142 12.37 -8.81 0.51
CA LYS A 142 10.95 -9.13 0.39
C LYS A 142 10.34 -9.29 1.77
N ALA A 143 9.12 -8.81 1.93
CA ALA A 143 8.30 -9.03 3.11
C ALA A 143 7.25 -10.11 2.85
N TYR A 144 6.88 -10.85 3.90
CA TYR A 144 5.63 -11.61 3.89
C TYR A 144 4.48 -10.61 3.80
N TYR A 145 3.74 -10.70 2.70
CA TYR A 145 2.58 -9.90 2.45
C TYR A 145 1.31 -10.66 2.82
N ARG A 146 0.41 -9.96 3.50
CA ARG A 146 -0.95 -10.40 3.81
C ARG A 146 -1.91 -9.24 3.54
N ASP A 147 -3.03 -9.54 2.91
CA ASP A 147 -4.16 -8.63 2.77
C ASP A 147 -5.35 -9.29 3.41
N TYR A 148 -5.79 -8.76 4.55
CA TYR A 148 -6.94 -9.24 5.28
C TYR A 148 -8.16 -8.43 4.88
N VAL A 149 -9.22 -9.10 4.48
CA VAL A 149 -10.52 -8.46 4.35
C VAL A 149 -11.11 -8.32 5.74
N ALA A 150 -11.56 -7.13 6.07
CA ALA A 150 -12.16 -6.81 7.34
C ALA A 150 -13.52 -6.13 7.14
N ARG A 151 -14.40 -6.34 8.11
CA ARG A 151 -15.77 -5.83 8.14
C ARG A 151 -15.93 -4.82 9.26
N CYS A 152 -16.71 -3.78 8.98
CA CYS A 152 -17.22 -2.86 9.98
C CYS A 152 -18.69 -3.14 10.23
N THR A 153 -19.02 -3.53 11.45
CA THR A 153 -20.36 -3.97 11.84
C THR A 153 -21.00 -3.01 12.83
N THR A 154 -22.33 -3.00 12.90
CA THR A 154 -23.06 -2.43 14.04
C THR A 154 -22.92 -3.36 15.25
N ALA A 155 -23.33 -2.90 16.44
CA ALA A 155 -23.41 -3.76 17.62
C ALA A 155 -24.29 -5.00 17.42
N GLY A 156 -25.28 -4.93 16.52
CA GLY A 156 -26.14 -6.06 16.14
C GLY A 156 -25.52 -7.01 15.11
N GLY A 157 -24.25 -6.81 14.72
CA GLY A 157 -23.52 -7.68 13.79
C GLY A 157 -23.76 -7.38 12.30
N GLU A 158 -24.60 -6.39 11.97
CA GLU A 158 -24.86 -6.01 10.58
C GLU A 158 -23.63 -5.35 9.96
N THR A 159 -23.12 -5.90 8.85
CA THR A 159 -21.97 -5.32 8.13
C THR A 159 -22.40 -4.07 7.36
N LYS A 160 -21.74 -2.94 7.62
CA LYS A 160 -22.00 -1.64 6.97
C LYS A 160 -20.96 -1.31 5.91
N THR A 161 -19.69 -1.60 6.17
CA THR A 161 -18.59 -1.34 5.23
C THR A 161 -17.53 -2.42 5.35
N TYR A 162 -16.66 -2.49 4.35
CA TYR A 162 -15.45 -3.32 4.35
C TYR A 162 -14.20 -2.44 4.32
N PHE A 163 -13.09 -2.98 4.80
CA PHE A 163 -11.76 -2.41 4.58
C PHE A 163 -10.73 -3.53 4.42
N SER A 164 -9.56 -3.17 3.88
CA SER A 164 -8.41 -4.07 3.80
C SER A 164 -7.39 -3.69 4.86
N GLN A 165 -6.89 -4.67 5.61
CA GLN A 165 -5.68 -4.54 6.40
C GLN A 165 -4.52 -5.18 5.63
N ARG A 166 -3.65 -4.32 5.07
CA ARG A 166 -2.46 -4.74 4.33
C ARG A 166 -1.27 -4.80 5.26
N GLU A 167 -0.54 -5.90 5.22
CA GLU A 167 0.60 -6.14 6.09
C GLU A 167 1.84 -6.54 5.31
N TRP A 168 2.98 -5.91 5.64
CA TRP A 168 4.31 -6.28 5.15
C TRP A 168 5.20 -6.64 6.33
N TYR A 169 5.42 -7.93 6.55
CA TYR A 169 6.27 -8.42 7.63
C TYR A 169 7.66 -8.82 7.15
N LEU A 170 8.69 -8.18 7.69
CA LEU A 170 10.10 -8.49 7.51
C LEU A 170 10.60 -9.29 8.72
N PRO A 171 10.71 -10.62 8.64
CA PRO A 171 10.98 -11.46 9.81
C PRO A 171 12.39 -11.26 10.38
N LYS A 172 13.40 -11.12 9.51
CA LYS A 172 14.81 -10.96 9.93
C LYS A 172 15.00 -9.69 10.74
N THR A 173 14.46 -8.58 10.25
CA THR A 173 14.54 -7.29 10.91
C THR A 173 13.36 -7.02 11.83
N LYS A 174 12.45 -7.98 12.07
CA LYS A 174 11.20 -7.85 12.85
C LYS A 174 10.56 -6.47 12.71
N ILE A 175 10.24 -6.11 11.47
CA ILE A 175 9.47 -4.90 11.12
C ILE A 175 8.16 -5.38 10.53
N LEU A 176 7.06 -4.82 10.99
CA LEU A 176 5.75 -5.00 10.40
C LEU A 176 5.21 -3.63 9.99
N VAL A 177 4.81 -3.50 8.73
CA VAL A 177 4.01 -2.35 8.27
C VAL A 177 2.55 -2.80 8.22
N VAL A 178 1.65 -2.05 8.87
CA VAL A 178 0.19 -2.31 8.86
C VAL A 178 -0.54 -1.11 8.31
N ASP A 179 -1.35 -1.31 7.28
CA ASP A 179 -2.13 -0.26 6.62
C ASP A 179 -3.58 -0.68 6.46
N GLN A 180 -4.46 -0.01 7.22
CA GLN A 180 -5.91 -0.21 7.19
C GLN A 180 -6.63 0.82 6.30
N TRP A 181 -5.88 1.75 5.69
CA TRP A 181 -6.42 2.92 5.00
C TRP A 181 -6.20 2.89 3.49
N ALA A 182 -5.67 1.78 2.96
CA ALA A 182 -5.24 1.67 1.57
C ALA A 182 -4.38 2.87 1.15
N THR A 183 -3.41 3.23 2.00
CA THR A 183 -2.57 4.42 1.80
C THR A 183 -1.99 4.46 0.39
N ASP A 184 -2.27 5.55 -0.33
CA ASP A 184 -1.84 5.78 -1.71
C ASP A 184 -0.31 5.66 -1.84
N ASN A 185 0.13 4.90 -2.83
CA ASN A 185 1.54 4.66 -3.17
C ASN A 185 2.39 4.02 -2.06
N LEU A 186 1.82 3.51 -0.98
CA LEU A 186 2.59 2.87 0.09
C LEU A 186 3.38 1.65 -0.41
N ASP A 187 2.77 0.84 -1.27
CA ASP A 187 3.42 -0.32 -1.90
C ASP A 187 4.59 0.10 -2.80
N VAL A 188 4.46 1.21 -3.52
CA VAL A 188 5.53 1.80 -4.33
C VAL A 188 6.67 2.30 -3.43
N ILE A 189 6.35 3.05 -2.37
CA ILE A 189 7.34 3.53 -1.38
C ILE A 189 8.12 2.34 -0.79
N LEU A 190 7.43 1.28 -0.38
CA LEU A 190 8.05 0.08 0.14
C LEU A 190 8.93 -0.60 -0.92
N LYS A 191 8.43 -0.79 -2.14
CA LYS A 191 9.19 -1.38 -3.25
C LYS A 191 10.50 -0.63 -3.53
N HIS A 192 10.49 0.70 -3.40
CA HIS A 192 11.65 1.58 -3.64
C HIS A 192 12.44 1.94 -2.38
N ALA A 193 12.20 1.27 -1.25
CA ALA A 193 12.99 1.46 -0.05
C ALA A 193 14.47 1.10 -0.26
N THR A 194 15.34 1.67 0.57
CA THR A 194 16.78 1.38 0.56
C THR A 194 17.21 0.68 1.85
N TRP A 195 18.38 0.01 1.77
CA TRP A 195 18.98 -0.74 2.86
C TRP A 195 20.46 -0.34 2.96
N SER A 196 20.94 -0.13 4.19
CA SER A 196 22.34 0.21 4.53
C SER A 196 22.92 -0.76 5.53
#